data_AF-A0A7C1YF34-F1
#
_entry.id   AF-A0A7C1YF34-F1
#
_cell.length_a   1.000
_cell.length_b   1.000
_cell.length_c   1.000
_cell.angle_alpha   90.00
_cell.angle_beta   90.00
_cell.angle_gamma   90.00
#
_symmetry.space_group_name_H-M   'P 1'
#
loop_
_entity.id
_entity.type
_entity.pdbx_description
1 polymer ?
#
loop_
_entity_poly.entity_id
_entity_poly.type
_entity_poly.pdbx_seq_one_letter_code
_entity_poly.pdbx_strand_id
1 'polypeptide(L)'
;MSDREPVERRSPFSALGSPAWLNPTSIKGTIAIGVGLFVLTVPGVSVVLLHIVIGGALILSGLSVGWFGIRAAKGAVRRRALPEGGLSVVTGLLFLFYPTRTETLLVRLAAAYFGLRALLAFREAFPVRREPKWRLHLVRGGVSLMLAIVMILLPAGIAAGLRFLGAAVAVVVGVVMVGYGVSHHDDAEAATLNTASMFQVVNGWLATRDLGDARREEIADGLYFEPPERASKLVAWWMMLVLSVAIATFAILGDSTAVVIGAMLIAPLMTPILGVAGAIVNGWTGRLVTSLALVAAGVAVAIGLAYIIGTWAPALVPLSANGQVTSRTSPNLLDMAVAIAAGAAGAFAMVDKRVSDSIAGVAIAVALVPPLGVVGLTFQAGMTADAWGAFLLFFTNLVSIILAATLVFFLTGFAPIHRWHENREQIMAALGTVLAAALVILIPLAFTAQTILASASAQSTATRVVQDWLGDTTELQLVDVSADLDEIRVVVTGQGEPPPIADLDAALDAGFGRDVDVRVEVIPSTIYRSGE
;
A
#
# COMPACT_ATOMS: atom_id res chain seq x y z
N MET A 1 -62.81 36.55 -28.46
CA MET A 1 -62.13 36.18 -27.19
C MET A 1 -60.93 35.34 -27.57
N SER A 2 -59.73 35.91 -27.51
CA SER A 2 -58.47 35.21 -27.76
C SER A 2 -57.83 34.88 -26.42
N ASP A 3 -57.70 33.59 -26.10
CA ASP A 3 -56.95 33.15 -24.94
C ASP A 3 -55.45 33.38 -25.19
N ARG A 4 -54.84 34.24 -24.38
CA ARG A 4 -53.39 34.35 -24.26
C ARG A 4 -52.99 33.58 -22.99
N GLU A 5 -52.31 32.46 -23.16
CA GLU A 5 -51.59 31.80 -22.07
C GLU A 5 -50.52 32.74 -21.49
N PRO A 6 -50.26 32.71 -20.16
CA PRO A 6 -49.23 33.52 -19.57
C PRO A 6 -47.85 32.95 -19.90
N VAL A 7 -47.06 33.72 -20.66
CA VAL A 7 -45.64 33.44 -20.90
C VAL A 7 -44.89 33.56 -19.58
N GLU A 8 -44.51 32.42 -19.02
CA GLU A 8 -43.65 32.31 -17.85
C GLU A 8 -42.26 32.90 -18.20
N ARG A 9 -41.98 34.13 -17.75
CA ARG A 9 -40.67 34.77 -17.93
C ARG A 9 -39.63 34.04 -17.08
N ARG A 10 -38.94 33.06 -17.68
CA ARG A 10 -37.66 32.57 -17.14
C ARG A 10 -36.67 33.74 -17.11
N SER A 11 -36.15 34.06 -15.93
CA SER A 11 -35.14 35.12 -15.76
C SER A 11 -33.89 34.80 -16.59
N PRO A 12 -33.22 35.77 -17.24
CA PRO A 12 -32.01 35.51 -18.03
C PRO A 12 -30.81 35.01 -17.20
N PHE A 13 -30.92 35.04 -15.86
CA PHE A 13 -29.89 34.52 -14.94
C PHE A 13 -30.04 33.02 -14.61
N SER A 14 -31.14 32.36 -15.00
CA SER A 14 -31.27 30.90 -14.84
C SER A 14 -30.59 30.10 -15.96
N ALA A 15 -29.98 30.78 -16.94
CA ALA A 15 -29.29 30.17 -18.07
C ALA A 15 -27.79 29.90 -17.80
N LEU A 16 -27.25 30.37 -16.68
CA LEU A 16 -25.96 29.94 -16.16
C LEU A 16 -26.23 28.80 -15.17
N GLY A 17 -26.53 27.61 -15.70
CA GLY A 17 -26.58 26.40 -14.89
C GLY A 17 -25.31 26.30 -14.06
N SER A 18 -25.44 26.09 -12.75
CA SER A 18 -24.29 25.86 -11.89
C SER A 18 -23.43 24.76 -12.53
N PRO A 19 -22.11 24.97 -12.72
CA PRO A 19 -21.25 23.96 -13.32
C PRO A 19 -21.47 22.58 -12.71
N ALA A 20 -21.55 21.53 -13.53
CA ALA A 20 -21.89 20.16 -13.08
C ALA A 20 -21.04 19.64 -11.91
N TRP A 21 -19.84 20.20 -11.71
CA TRP A 21 -18.92 19.87 -10.62
C TRP A 21 -19.18 20.62 -9.29
N LEU A 22 -20.09 21.59 -9.26
CA LEU A 22 -20.45 22.38 -8.06
C LEU A 22 -21.63 21.81 -7.27
N ASN A 23 -22.10 20.60 -7.59
CA ASN A 23 -23.15 19.98 -6.78
C ASN A 23 -22.59 19.55 -5.39
N PRO A 24 -23.42 19.55 -4.32
CA PRO A 24 -22.96 19.23 -2.97
C PRO A 24 -22.33 17.84 -2.80
N THR A 25 -22.70 16.86 -3.64
CA THR A 25 -22.05 15.53 -3.66
C THR A 25 -20.61 15.62 -4.18
N SER A 26 -20.40 16.34 -5.27
CA SER A 26 -19.06 16.63 -5.81
C SER A 26 -18.23 17.42 -4.82
N ILE A 27 -18.81 18.43 -4.15
CA ILE A 27 -18.11 19.20 -3.11
C ILE A 27 -17.66 18.31 -1.93
N LYS A 28 -18.57 17.47 -1.40
CA LYS A 28 -18.21 16.48 -0.37
C LYS A 28 -17.11 15.54 -0.86
N GLY A 29 -17.17 15.13 -2.12
CA GLY A 29 -16.16 14.30 -2.77
C GLY A 29 -14.80 14.99 -2.87
N THR A 30 -14.74 16.24 -3.34
CA THR A 30 -13.53 17.05 -3.41
C THR A 30 -12.91 17.27 -2.03
N ILE A 31 -13.73 17.53 -1.01
CA ILE A 31 -13.26 17.64 0.39
C ILE A 31 -12.65 16.31 0.85
N ALA A 32 -13.31 15.17 0.58
CA ALA A 32 -12.79 13.86 0.94
C ALA A 32 -11.46 13.55 0.25
N ILE A 33 -11.30 13.90 -1.04
CA ILE A 33 -10.03 13.82 -1.76
C ILE A 33 -8.97 14.70 -1.10
N GLY A 34 -9.29 15.96 -0.82
CA GLY A 34 -8.34 16.90 -0.21
C GLY A 34 -7.86 16.43 1.16
N VAL A 35 -8.78 15.97 2.03
CA VAL A 35 -8.44 15.41 3.35
C VAL A 35 -7.59 14.16 3.22
N GLY A 36 -7.98 13.22 2.35
CA GLY A 36 -7.23 12.00 2.12
C GLY A 36 -5.82 12.28 1.62
N LEU A 37 -5.68 13.15 0.62
CA LEU A 37 -4.38 13.54 0.07
C LEU A 37 -3.51 14.28 1.10
N PHE A 38 -4.10 15.16 1.91
CA PHE A 38 -3.41 15.84 2.99
C PHE A 38 -2.88 14.86 4.05
N VAL A 39 -3.66 13.84 4.40
CA VAL A 39 -3.20 12.79 5.32
C VAL A 39 -2.01 12.03 4.76
N LEU A 40 -2.02 11.74 3.45
CA LEU A 40 -0.95 11.02 2.76
C LEU A 40 0.32 11.84 2.56
N THR A 41 0.21 13.15 2.30
CA THR A 41 1.37 14.00 1.99
C THR A 41 2.05 14.61 3.21
N VAL A 42 1.30 14.88 4.28
CA VAL A 42 1.85 15.49 5.51
C VAL A 42 1.46 14.67 6.75
N PRO A 43 2.04 13.46 6.95
CA PRO A 43 1.63 12.56 8.03
C PRO A 43 1.76 13.18 9.43
N GLY A 44 2.78 14.02 9.67
CA GLY A 44 3.00 14.62 10.98
C GLY A 44 1.87 15.57 11.41
N VAL A 45 1.50 16.50 10.52
CA VAL A 45 0.44 17.49 10.79
C VAL A 45 -0.94 16.86 10.71
N SER A 46 -1.14 15.95 9.76
CA SER A 46 -2.42 15.29 9.56
C SER A 46 -2.82 14.41 10.74
N VAL A 47 -1.86 13.77 11.40
CA VAL A 47 -2.08 13.03 12.64
C VAL A 47 -2.68 13.94 13.70
N VAL A 48 -2.05 15.09 13.99
CA VAL A 48 -2.55 16.00 15.03
C VAL A 48 -3.96 16.48 14.72
N LEU A 49 -4.21 16.92 13.49
CA LEU A 49 -5.54 17.39 13.06
C LEU A 49 -6.60 16.29 13.14
N LEU A 50 -6.28 15.07 12.68
CA LEU A 50 -7.20 13.94 12.73
C LEU A 50 -7.60 13.62 14.17
N HIS A 51 -6.64 13.64 15.11
CA HIS A 51 -6.91 13.41 16.53
C HIS A 51 -7.77 14.51 17.14
N ILE A 52 -7.54 15.78 16.76
CA ILE A 52 -8.39 16.90 17.19
C ILE A 52 -9.83 16.71 16.69
N VAL A 53 -10.00 16.38 15.42
CA VAL A 53 -11.32 16.19 14.80
C VAL A 53 -12.04 14.99 15.43
N ILE A 54 -11.38 13.83 15.54
CA ILE A 54 -11.96 12.62 16.12
C ILE A 54 -12.27 12.84 17.61
N GLY A 55 -11.31 13.38 18.37
CA GLY A 55 -11.47 13.66 19.79
C GLY A 55 -12.61 14.64 20.06
N GLY A 56 -12.67 15.73 19.30
CA GLY A 56 -13.77 16.71 19.35
C GLY A 56 -15.13 16.09 18.99
N ALA A 57 -15.20 15.28 17.95
CA ALA A 57 -16.43 14.59 17.54
C ALA A 57 -16.91 13.59 18.61
N LEU A 58 -16.01 12.84 19.25
CA LEU A 58 -16.34 11.92 20.33
C LEU A 58 -16.83 12.65 21.58
N ILE A 59 -16.24 13.80 21.91
CA ILE A 59 -16.72 14.65 23.01
C ILE A 59 -18.12 15.17 22.69
N LEU A 60 -18.33 15.75 21.51
CA LEU A 60 -19.65 16.27 21.08
C LEU A 60 -20.72 15.18 21.06
N SER A 61 -20.39 14.00 20.51
CA SER A 61 -21.28 12.84 20.51
C SER A 61 -21.59 12.37 21.93
N GLY A 62 -20.58 12.25 22.79
CA GLY A 62 -20.75 11.82 24.18
C GLY A 62 -21.59 12.79 25.01
N LEU A 63 -21.38 14.10 24.82
CA LEU A 63 -22.20 15.14 25.44
C LEU A 63 -23.65 15.10 24.94
N SER A 64 -23.86 14.88 23.64
CA SER A 64 -25.20 14.72 23.05
C SER A 64 -25.93 13.51 23.63
N VAL A 65 -25.29 12.33 23.64
CA VAL A 65 -25.87 11.09 24.21
C VAL A 65 -26.14 11.25 25.71
N GLY A 66 -25.23 11.89 26.45
CA GLY A 66 -25.42 12.21 27.87
C GLY A 66 -26.62 13.14 28.09
N TRP A 67 -26.75 14.19 27.28
CA TRP A 67 -27.87 15.13 27.33
C TRP A 67 -29.23 14.46 27.04
N PHE A 68 -29.31 13.63 26.00
CA PHE A 68 -30.49 12.83 25.71
C PHE A 68 -30.80 11.82 26.82
N GLY A 69 -29.76 11.20 27.42
CA GLY A 69 -29.89 10.28 28.54
C GLY A 69 -30.48 10.94 29.79
N ILE A 70 -30.10 12.19 30.09
CA ILE A 70 -30.65 12.98 31.20
C ILE A 70 -32.14 13.31 30.96
N ARG A 71 -32.51 13.61 29.71
CA ARG A 71 -33.90 13.94 29.32
C ARG A 71 -34.81 12.71 29.09
N ALA A 72 -34.26 11.51 29.05
CA ALA A 72 -35.04 10.29 28.78
C ALA A 72 -35.93 9.92 29.98
N ALA A 73 -37.24 9.78 29.74
CA ALA A 73 -38.23 9.47 30.77
C ALA A 73 -38.14 8.02 31.34
N LYS A 74 -37.46 7.09 30.66
CA LYS A 74 -37.36 5.67 31.05
C LYS A 74 -35.98 5.32 31.60
N GLY A 75 -35.95 4.66 32.77
CA GLY A 75 -34.73 4.30 33.48
C GLY A 75 -33.76 3.38 32.72
N ALA A 76 -34.23 2.51 31.83
CA ALA A 76 -33.36 1.61 31.06
C ALA A 76 -32.53 2.33 29.98
N VAL A 77 -33.12 3.31 29.30
CA VAL A 77 -32.43 4.14 28.29
C VAL A 77 -31.42 5.05 28.99
N ARG A 78 -31.82 5.69 30.09
CA ARG A 78 -30.94 6.53 30.92
C ARG A 78 -29.76 5.74 31.52
N ARG A 79 -29.98 4.49 31.97
CA ARG A 79 -28.93 3.62 32.52
C ARG A 79 -27.85 3.21 31.49
N ARG A 80 -28.17 3.19 30.19
CA ARG A 80 -27.19 2.90 29.12
C ARG A 80 -26.54 4.16 28.57
N ALA A 81 -27.33 5.22 28.33
CA ALA A 81 -26.85 6.44 27.69
C ALA A 81 -25.81 7.21 28.53
N LEU A 82 -25.92 7.22 29.86
CA LEU A 82 -24.97 7.92 30.74
C LEU A 82 -23.55 7.31 30.70
N PRO A 83 -23.35 5.99 30.92
CA PRO A 83 -22.01 5.39 30.84
C PRO A 83 -21.46 5.40 29.40
N GLU A 84 -22.31 5.23 28.38
CA GLU A 84 -21.88 5.33 26.97
C GLU A 84 -21.40 6.75 26.62
N GLY A 85 -22.17 7.77 27.03
CA GLY A 85 -21.79 9.18 26.84
C GLY A 85 -20.51 9.54 27.59
N GLY A 86 -20.38 9.11 28.85
CA GLY A 86 -19.17 9.30 29.65
C GLY A 86 -17.93 8.64 29.05
N LEU A 87 -18.07 7.40 28.57
CA LEU A 87 -16.99 6.68 27.89
C LEU A 87 -16.57 7.40 26.60
N SER A 88 -17.52 7.91 25.82
CA SER A 88 -17.24 8.67 24.59
C SER A 88 -16.48 9.97 24.89
N VAL A 89 -16.87 10.71 25.93
CA VAL A 89 -16.16 11.93 26.35
C VAL A 89 -14.74 11.61 26.83
N VAL A 90 -14.57 10.61 27.70
CA VAL A 90 -13.25 10.19 28.20
C VAL A 90 -12.35 9.76 27.05
N THR A 91 -12.87 8.96 26.11
CA THR A 91 -12.13 8.51 24.93
C THR A 91 -11.75 9.70 24.05
N GLY A 92 -12.64 10.67 23.86
CA GLY A 92 -12.34 11.88 23.09
C GLY A 92 -11.28 12.77 23.75
N LEU A 93 -11.27 12.90 25.08
CA LEU A 93 -10.22 13.61 25.82
C LEU A 93 -8.86 12.88 25.70
N LEU A 94 -8.85 11.55 25.79
CA LEU A 94 -7.62 10.77 25.58
C LEU A 94 -7.05 10.98 24.16
N PHE A 95 -7.90 11.03 23.14
CA PHE A 95 -7.50 11.36 21.77
C PHE A 95 -6.85 12.74 21.64
N LEU A 96 -7.34 13.74 22.39
CA LEU A 96 -6.80 15.11 22.35
C LEU A 96 -5.46 15.24 23.08
N PHE A 97 -5.34 14.68 24.29
CA PHE A 97 -4.17 14.88 25.14
C PHE A 97 -3.08 13.83 24.94
N TYR A 98 -3.44 12.62 24.50
CA TYR A 98 -2.51 11.50 24.33
C TYR A 98 -2.76 10.74 23.01
N PRO A 99 -2.65 11.41 21.85
CA PRO A 99 -3.08 10.88 20.55
C PRO A 99 -2.42 9.52 20.21
N THR A 100 -1.09 9.49 20.16
CA THR A 100 -0.31 8.29 19.80
C THR A 100 -0.51 7.13 20.79
N ARG A 101 -0.63 7.43 22.09
CA ARG A 101 -0.89 6.40 23.11
C ARG A 101 -2.30 5.85 23.01
N THR A 102 -3.27 6.68 22.63
CA THR A 102 -4.67 6.25 22.46
C THR A 102 -4.84 5.35 21.24
N GLU A 103 -4.23 5.69 20.10
CA GLU A 103 -4.21 4.82 18.91
C GLU A 103 -3.59 3.45 19.21
N THR A 104 -2.40 3.43 19.83
CA THR A 104 -1.72 2.18 20.16
C THR A 104 -2.47 1.34 21.20
N LEU A 105 -3.16 1.98 22.15
CA LEU A 105 -4.06 1.31 23.08
C LEU A 105 -5.24 0.66 22.36
N LEU A 106 -5.88 1.36 21.42
CA LEU A 106 -6.97 0.80 20.61
C LEU A 106 -6.53 -0.41 19.80
N VAL A 107 -5.34 -0.36 19.19
CA VAL A 107 -4.78 -1.51 18.46
C VAL A 107 -4.54 -2.68 19.41
N ARG A 108 -4.02 -2.45 20.62
CA ARG A 108 -3.84 -3.50 21.64
C ARG A 108 -5.16 -4.09 22.14
N LEU A 109 -6.21 -3.27 22.30
CA LEU A 109 -7.55 -3.76 22.64
C LEU A 109 -8.13 -4.62 21.50
N ALA A 110 -7.95 -4.20 20.25
CA ALA A 110 -8.32 -5.01 19.09
C ALA A 110 -7.52 -6.33 19.07
N ALA A 111 -6.22 -6.30 19.39
CA ALA A 111 -5.39 -7.48 19.50
C ALA A 111 -5.92 -8.47 20.54
N ALA A 112 -6.31 -7.98 21.72
CA ALA A 112 -6.92 -8.79 22.77
C ALA A 112 -8.23 -9.44 22.30
N TYR A 113 -9.07 -8.69 21.57
CA TYR A 113 -10.28 -9.22 20.97
C TYR A 113 -10.00 -10.32 19.93
N PHE A 114 -9.03 -10.12 19.02
CA PHE A 114 -8.64 -11.13 18.04
C PHE A 114 -8.03 -12.37 18.70
N GLY A 115 -7.24 -12.20 19.78
CA GLY A 115 -6.70 -13.30 20.57
C GLY A 115 -7.80 -14.13 21.23
N LEU A 116 -8.80 -13.46 21.82
CA LEU A 116 -9.98 -14.13 22.37
C LEU A 116 -10.76 -14.88 21.28
N ARG A 117 -10.93 -14.26 20.11
CA ARG A 117 -11.61 -14.89 18.95
C ARG A 117 -10.85 -16.11 18.45
N ALA A 118 -9.52 -16.08 18.46
CA ALA A 118 -8.68 -17.21 18.08
C ALA A 118 -8.87 -18.38 19.07
N LEU A 119 -8.85 -18.09 20.37
CA LEU A 119 -9.14 -19.07 21.43
C LEU A 119 -10.52 -19.72 21.24
N LEU A 120 -11.55 -18.93 20.95
CA LEU A 120 -12.89 -19.44 20.66
C LEU A 120 -12.91 -20.32 19.40
N ALA A 121 -12.27 -19.89 18.31
CA ALA A 121 -12.20 -20.66 17.08
C ALA A 121 -11.45 -22.01 17.26
N PHE A 122 -10.37 -22.04 18.04
CA PHE A 122 -9.68 -23.28 18.37
C PHE A 122 -10.54 -24.18 19.27
N ARG A 123 -11.24 -23.62 20.25
CA ARG A 123 -12.19 -24.36 21.09
C ARG A 123 -13.31 -24.97 20.26
N GLU A 124 -13.89 -24.23 19.32
CA GLU A 124 -14.94 -24.70 18.41
C GLU A 124 -14.43 -25.74 17.42
N ALA A 125 -13.13 -25.75 17.12
CA ALA A 125 -12.54 -26.82 16.32
C ALA A 125 -12.66 -28.15 17.09
N PHE A 126 -12.21 -28.24 18.35
CA PHE A 126 -12.07 -29.52 19.11
C PHE A 126 -13.23 -30.52 18.98
N PRO A 127 -14.51 -30.13 19.09
CA PRO A 127 -15.66 -31.03 18.94
C PRO A 127 -15.87 -31.56 17.51
N VAL A 128 -15.46 -30.81 16.48
CA VAL A 128 -15.80 -31.02 15.06
C VAL A 128 -14.64 -31.72 14.31
N ARG A 129 -13.69 -32.30 15.03
CA ARG A 129 -12.40 -32.85 14.52
C ARG A 129 -12.53 -33.95 13.47
N ARG A 130 -13.71 -34.57 13.36
CA ARG A 130 -14.03 -35.62 12.38
C ARG A 130 -14.72 -35.09 11.12
N GLU A 131 -15.17 -33.84 11.10
CA GLU A 131 -15.79 -33.24 9.93
C GLU A 131 -14.78 -32.48 9.07
N PRO A 132 -14.98 -32.39 7.75
CA PRO A 132 -14.11 -31.61 6.87
C PRO A 132 -14.03 -30.12 7.24
N LYS A 133 -15.04 -29.58 7.93
CA LYS A 133 -15.08 -28.19 8.42
C LYS A 133 -14.03 -27.90 9.50
N TRP A 134 -13.48 -28.90 10.18
CA TRP A 134 -12.41 -28.75 11.18
C TRP A 134 -11.25 -27.87 10.68
N ARG A 135 -10.80 -28.12 9.44
CA ARG A 135 -9.66 -27.41 8.84
C ARG A 135 -9.94 -25.92 8.71
N LEU A 136 -11.18 -25.54 8.40
CA LEU A 136 -11.58 -24.15 8.27
C LEU A 136 -11.54 -23.41 9.62
N HIS A 137 -12.02 -24.04 10.70
CA HIS A 137 -11.96 -23.47 12.05
C HIS A 137 -10.50 -23.30 12.54
N LEU A 138 -9.64 -24.29 12.27
CA LEU A 138 -8.21 -24.19 12.56
C LEU A 138 -7.53 -23.05 11.81
N VAL A 139 -7.77 -22.93 10.50
CA VAL A 139 -7.19 -21.86 9.67
C VAL A 139 -7.69 -20.49 10.15
N ARG A 140 -8.99 -20.35 10.42
CA ARG A 140 -9.57 -19.11 10.95
C ARG A 140 -9.00 -18.75 12.33
N GLY A 141 -8.83 -19.74 13.21
CA GLY A 141 -8.17 -19.57 14.51
C GLY A 141 -6.70 -19.15 14.36
N GLY A 142 -5.95 -19.80 13.48
CA GLY A 142 -4.56 -19.48 13.18
C GLY A 142 -4.38 -18.06 12.63
N VAL A 143 -5.21 -17.66 11.67
CA VAL A 143 -5.18 -16.30 11.10
C VAL A 143 -5.51 -15.25 12.17
N SER A 144 -6.53 -15.47 12.99
CA SER A 144 -6.88 -14.52 14.06
C SER A 144 -5.82 -14.42 15.15
N LEU A 145 -5.15 -15.54 15.49
CA LEU A 145 -4.02 -15.54 16.42
C LEU A 145 -2.82 -14.78 15.84
N MET A 146 -2.49 -15.02 14.58
CA MET A 146 -1.41 -14.30 13.87
C MET A 146 -1.67 -12.79 13.88
N LEU A 147 -2.89 -12.36 13.55
CA LEU A 147 -3.28 -10.96 13.58
C LEU A 147 -3.13 -10.35 14.99
N ALA A 148 -3.55 -11.07 16.03
CA ALA A 148 -3.41 -10.63 17.41
C ALA A 148 -1.92 -10.46 17.80
N ILE A 149 -1.07 -11.42 17.46
CA ILE A 149 0.37 -11.37 17.74
C ILE A 149 1.02 -10.17 17.05
N VAL A 150 0.72 -9.96 15.77
CA VAL A 150 1.23 -8.82 15.01
C VAL A 150 0.76 -7.50 15.61
N MET A 151 -0.51 -7.39 16.02
CA MET A 151 -1.04 -6.19 16.68
C MET A 151 -0.41 -5.88 18.03
N ILE A 152 0.08 -6.91 18.74
CA ILE A 152 0.81 -6.74 20.00
C ILE A 152 2.25 -6.29 19.72
N LEU A 153 2.91 -6.89 18.73
CA LEU A 153 4.30 -6.60 18.38
C LEU A 153 4.48 -5.24 17.72
N LEU A 154 3.54 -4.83 16.85
CA LEU A 154 3.65 -3.63 16.02
C LEU A 154 2.42 -2.69 16.12
N PRO A 155 2.03 -2.22 17.31
CA PRO A 155 0.82 -1.42 17.47
C PRO A 155 0.90 -0.07 16.73
N ALA A 156 2.08 0.57 16.74
CA ALA A 156 2.30 1.86 16.07
C ALA A 156 2.27 1.72 14.54
N GLY A 157 2.91 0.67 14.00
CA GLY A 157 2.90 0.39 12.55
C GLY A 157 1.49 0.11 12.03
N ILE A 158 0.69 -0.66 12.77
CA ILE A 158 -0.70 -0.93 12.40
C ILE A 158 -1.56 0.31 12.48
N ALA A 159 -1.42 1.13 13.53
CA ALA A 159 -2.14 2.39 13.65
C ALA A 159 -1.83 3.33 12.47
N ALA A 160 -0.55 3.45 12.10
CA ALA A 160 -0.14 4.19 10.92
C ALA A 160 -0.77 3.61 9.64
N GLY A 161 -0.72 2.29 9.46
CA GLY A 161 -1.33 1.60 8.33
C GLY A 161 -2.83 1.84 8.20
N LEU A 162 -3.57 1.80 9.30
CA LEU A 162 -5.00 2.11 9.36
C LEU A 162 -5.29 3.56 8.94
N ARG A 163 -4.44 4.52 9.33
CA ARG A 163 -4.55 5.92 8.89
C ARG A 163 -4.31 6.06 7.39
N PHE A 164 -3.24 5.46 6.87
CA PHE A 164 -2.94 5.44 5.43
C PHE A 164 -4.08 4.83 4.62
N LEU A 165 -4.60 3.68 5.07
CA LEU A 165 -5.74 3.01 4.46
C LEU A 165 -7.00 3.89 4.49
N GLY A 166 -7.32 4.50 5.63
CA GLY A 166 -8.47 5.39 5.76
C GLY A 166 -8.37 6.60 4.83
N ALA A 167 -7.18 7.18 4.70
CA ALA A 167 -6.90 8.27 3.78
C ALA A 167 -7.06 7.85 2.31
N ALA A 168 -6.53 6.69 1.93
CA ALA A 168 -6.69 6.14 0.59
C ALA A 168 -8.17 5.88 0.26
N VAL A 169 -8.94 5.30 1.20
CA VAL A 169 -10.38 5.09 1.06
C VAL A 169 -11.12 6.43 0.90
N ALA A 170 -10.74 7.46 1.66
CA ALA A 170 -11.33 8.80 1.53
C ALA A 170 -11.10 9.41 0.13
N VAL A 171 -9.90 9.27 -0.43
CA VAL A 171 -9.60 9.70 -1.80
C VAL A 171 -10.47 8.95 -2.81
N VAL A 172 -10.51 7.61 -2.72
CA VAL A 172 -11.27 6.77 -3.65
C VAL A 172 -12.76 7.09 -3.60
N VAL A 173 -13.33 7.14 -2.40
CA VAL A 173 -14.76 7.47 -2.23
C VAL A 173 -15.03 8.90 -2.69
N GLY A 174 -14.11 9.83 -2.45
CA GLY A 174 -14.23 11.19 -2.94
C GLY A 174 -14.27 11.28 -4.47
N VAL A 175 -13.43 10.50 -5.18
CA VAL A 175 -13.46 10.39 -6.65
C VAL A 175 -14.79 9.81 -7.12
N VAL A 176 -15.29 8.76 -6.46
CA VAL A 176 -16.61 8.17 -6.78
C VAL A 176 -17.73 9.19 -6.59
N MET A 177 -17.70 9.98 -5.51
CA MET A 177 -18.70 11.01 -5.24
C MET A 177 -18.68 12.13 -6.28
N VAL A 178 -17.49 12.59 -6.69
CA VAL A 178 -17.35 13.58 -7.77
C VAL A 178 -17.86 13.00 -9.10
N GLY A 179 -17.46 11.78 -9.45
CA GLY A 179 -17.91 11.11 -10.67
C GLY A 179 -19.43 10.93 -10.71
N TYR A 180 -20.02 10.46 -9.61
CA TYR A 180 -21.46 10.27 -9.49
C TYR A 180 -22.22 11.60 -9.55
N GLY A 181 -21.69 12.63 -8.88
CA GLY A 181 -22.25 13.97 -8.89
C GLY A 181 -22.25 14.60 -10.28
N VAL A 182 -21.17 14.44 -11.04
CA VAL A 182 -21.07 14.94 -12.42
C VAL A 182 -22.00 14.16 -13.35
N SER A 183 -22.13 12.83 -13.19
CA SER A 183 -22.95 12.03 -14.10
C SER A 183 -24.46 12.21 -13.90
N HIS A 184 -24.92 12.63 -12.71
CA HIS A 184 -26.34 12.81 -12.36
C HIS A 184 -26.70 14.30 -12.11
N HIS A 185 -25.98 15.24 -12.73
CA HIS A 185 -26.20 16.67 -12.51
C HIS A 185 -27.51 17.21 -13.12
N ASP A 186 -28.04 16.52 -14.15
CA ASP A 186 -29.26 16.91 -14.87
C ASP A 186 -30.53 16.19 -14.39
N ASP A 187 -30.40 15.21 -13.48
CA ASP A 187 -31.53 14.43 -13.00
C ASP A 187 -32.41 15.27 -12.05
N ALA A 188 -33.73 15.19 -12.24
CA ALA A 188 -34.73 15.87 -11.40
C ALA A 188 -34.64 15.51 -9.90
N GLU A 189 -33.88 14.47 -9.55
CA GLU A 189 -33.58 14.04 -8.18
C GLU A 189 -32.35 14.72 -7.55
N ALA A 190 -31.75 15.77 -8.16
CA ALA A 190 -30.60 16.48 -7.60
C ALA A 190 -30.75 16.95 -6.13
N ALA A 191 -31.98 17.10 -5.64
CA ALA A 191 -32.27 17.39 -4.24
C ALA A 191 -31.98 16.22 -3.27
N THR A 192 -32.14 14.95 -3.69
CA THR A 192 -31.86 13.76 -2.85
C THR A 192 -30.36 13.55 -2.66
N LEU A 193 -29.54 13.94 -3.66
CA LEU A 193 -28.07 13.91 -3.63
C LEU A 193 -27.48 14.77 -2.49
N ASN A 194 -28.12 15.89 -2.15
CA ASN A 194 -27.62 16.80 -1.12
C ASN A 194 -27.62 16.18 0.29
N THR A 195 -28.62 15.36 0.58
CA THR A 195 -28.79 14.66 1.85
C THR A 195 -28.26 13.23 1.82
N ALA A 196 -27.88 12.71 0.65
CA ALA A 196 -27.37 11.36 0.52
C ALA A 196 -26.11 11.16 1.37
N SER A 197 -26.12 10.08 2.14
CA SER A 197 -24.93 9.59 2.84
C SER A 197 -23.90 9.08 1.83
N MET A 198 -22.63 9.13 2.22
CA MET A 198 -21.52 8.60 1.43
C MET A 198 -21.78 7.15 0.96
N PHE A 199 -22.36 6.32 1.84
CA PHE A 199 -22.74 4.95 1.53
C PHE A 199 -23.82 4.86 0.44
N GLN A 200 -24.84 5.72 0.49
CA GLN A 200 -25.89 5.75 -0.53
C GLN A 200 -25.34 6.15 -1.90
N VAL A 201 -24.42 7.12 -1.95
CA VAL A 201 -23.79 7.57 -3.20
C VAL A 201 -22.94 6.46 -3.81
N VAL A 202 -22.11 5.78 -3.02
CA VAL A 202 -21.30 4.65 -3.50
C VAL A 202 -22.19 3.51 -3.98
N ASN A 203 -23.27 3.20 -3.26
CA ASN A 203 -24.20 2.15 -3.66
C ASN A 203 -24.95 2.51 -4.96
N GLY A 204 -25.34 3.77 -5.13
CA GLY A 204 -25.94 4.28 -6.36
C GLY A 204 -24.97 4.21 -7.54
N TRP A 205 -23.73 4.65 -7.35
CA TRP A 205 -22.68 4.55 -8.37
C TRP A 205 -22.50 3.10 -8.85
N LEU A 206 -22.35 2.18 -7.89
CA LEU A 206 -22.20 0.75 -8.19
C LEU A 206 -23.41 0.24 -8.98
N ALA A 207 -24.63 0.49 -8.52
CA ALA A 207 -25.85 0.03 -9.19
C ALA A 207 -25.96 0.49 -10.65
N THR A 208 -25.48 1.69 -10.97
CA THR A 208 -25.52 2.25 -12.33
C THR A 208 -24.42 1.74 -13.28
N ARG A 209 -23.37 1.08 -12.75
CA ARG A 209 -22.14 0.73 -13.48
C ARG A 209 -22.03 -0.75 -13.89
N ASP A 210 -23.14 -1.49 -13.89
CA ASP A 210 -23.12 -2.90 -14.31
C ASP A 210 -22.66 -3.05 -15.77
N LEU A 211 -21.55 -3.75 -16.00
CA LEU A 211 -20.95 -3.93 -17.33
C LEU A 211 -21.77 -4.86 -18.25
N GLY A 212 -22.72 -5.62 -17.70
CA GLY A 212 -23.44 -6.67 -18.41
C GLY A 212 -22.59 -7.92 -18.68
N ASP A 213 -23.25 -9.05 -18.95
CA ASP A 213 -22.59 -10.36 -19.00
C ASP A 213 -21.62 -10.50 -20.19
N ALA A 214 -21.99 -10.01 -21.38
CA ALA A 214 -21.13 -10.08 -22.57
C ALA A 214 -19.79 -9.35 -22.39
N ARG A 215 -19.81 -8.17 -21.75
CA ARG A 215 -18.58 -7.41 -21.49
C ARG A 215 -17.71 -8.07 -20.42
N ARG A 216 -18.35 -8.69 -19.40
CA ARG A 216 -17.62 -9.46 -18.38
C ARG A 216 -16.92 -10.67 -18.97
N GLU A 217 -17.58 -11.37 -19.89
CA GLU A 217 -17.00 -12.53 -20.58
C GLU A 217 -15.80 -12.10 -21.43
N GLU A 218 -15.91 -11.01 -22.18
CA GLU A 218 -14.79 -10.45 -22.95
C GLU A 218 -13.58 -10.08 -22.06
N ILE A 219 -13.82 -9.45 -20.91
CA ILE A 219 -12.75 -9.15 -19.94
C ILE A 219 -12.16 -10.44 -19.36
N ALA A 220 -13.00 -11.44 -19.05
CA ALA A 220 -12.55 -12.73 -18.55
C ALA A 220 -11.67 -13.47 -19.57
N ASP A 221 -12.02 -13.45 -20.85
CA ASP A 221 -11.24 -14.05 -21.94
C ASP A 221 -9.85 -13.42 -22.11
N GLY A 222 -9.72 -12.14 -21.76
CA GLY A 222 -8.45 -11.43 -21.72
C GLY A 222 -7.60 -11.74 -20.48
N LEU A 223 -8.23 -12.06 -19.35
CA LEU A 223 -7.54 -12.30 -18.07
C LEU A 223 -7.17 -13.77 -17.83
N TYR A 224 -7.95 -14.70 -18.38
CA TYR A 224 -7.83 -16.13 -18.10
C TYR A 224 -7.44 -16.94 -19.33
N PHE A 225 -6.63 -17.98 -19.09
CA PHE A 225 -6.13 -18.88 -20.12
C PHE A 225 -7.10 -20.08 -20.26
N GLU A 226 -8.24 -19.86 -20.90
CA GLU A 226 -9.32 -20.84 -21.03
C GLU A 226 -9.45 -21.37 -22.49
N PRO A 227 -10.03 -22.57 -22.70
CA PRO A 227 -10.30 -23.10 -24.04
C PRO A 227 -11.22 -22.18 -24.85
N PRO A 228 -11.13 -22.16 -26.20
CA PRO A 228 -10.36 -23.08 -27.05
C PRO A 228 -8.87 -22.71 -27.25
N GLU A 229 -8.48 -21.45 -27.03
CA GLU A 229 -7.13 -20.94 -27.35
C GLU A 229 -6.11 -21.04 -26.18
N ARG A 230 -6.42 -21.82 -25.15
CA ARG A 230 -5.58 -21.94 -23.95
C ARG A 230 -4.12 -22.22 -24.26
N ALA A 231 -3.84 -23.17 -25.16
CA ALA A 231 -2.49 -23.60 -25.47
C ALA A 231 -1.67 -22.49 -26.14
N SER A 232 -2.22 -21.84 -27.16
CA SER A 232 -1.54 -20.75 -27.87
C SER A 232 -1.27 -19.56 -26.96
N LYS A 233 -2.26 -19.16 -26.14
CA LYS A 233 -2.10 -18.07 -25.15
C LYS A 233 -1.01 -18.39 -24.12
N LEU A 234 -0.97 -19.62 -23.59
CA LEU A 234 0.07 -20.03 -22.63
C LEU A 234 1.47 -20.10 -23.26
N VAL A 235 1.59 -20.61 -24.48
CA VAL A 235 2.88 -20.65 -25.19
C VAL A 235 3.40 -19.23 -25.42
N ALA A 236 2.55 -18.32 -25.92
CA ALA A 236 2.93 -16.92 -26.12
C ALA A 236 3.35 -16.25 -24.80
N TRP A 237 2.59 -16.50 -23.72
CA TRP A 237 2.91 -16.00 -22.38
C TRP A 237 4.26 -16.49 -21.86
N TRP A 238 4.54 -17.80 -21.94
CA TRP A 238 5.81 -18.37 -21.50
C TRP A 238 6.99 -17.87 -22.33
N MET A 239 6.82 -17.78 -23.65
CA MET A 239 7.86 -17.26 -24.55
C MET A 239 8.22 -15.81 -24.22
N MET A 240 7.21 -14.94 -24.08
CA MET A 240 7.43 -13.54 -23.73
C MET A 240 8.04 -13.38 -22.35
N LEU A 241 7.65 -14.21 -21.38
CA LEU A 241 8.23 -14.20 -20.05
C LEU A 241 9.71 -14.57 -20.07
N VAL A 242 10.09 -15.67 -20.71
CA VAL A 242 11.48 -16.14 -20.81
C VAL A 242 12.35 -15.08 -21.50
N LEU A 243 11.88 -14.52 -22.62
CA LEU A 243 12.60 -13.47 -23.34
C LEU A 243 12.75 -12.19 -22.50
N SER A 244 11.67 -11.73 -21.85
CA SER A 244 11.70 -10.55 -20.98
C SER A 244 12.67 -10.73 -19.81
N VAL A 245 12.66 -11.89 -19.14
CA VAL A 245 13.58 -12.20 -18.05
C VAL A 245 15.02 -12.24 -18.54
N ALA A 246 15.29 -12.85 -19.69
CA ALA A 246 16.63 -12.87 -20.26
C ALA A 246 17.14 -11.44 -20.54
N ILE A 247 16.33 -10.62 -21.23
CA ILE A 247 16.67 -9.21 -21.52
C ILE A 247 16.90 -8.43 -20.22
N ALA A 248 16.00 -8.57 -19.23
CA ALA A 248 16.14 -7.90 -17.93
C ALA A 248 17.42 -8.32 -17.21
N THR A 249 17.75 -9.61 -17.21
CA THR A 249 18.94 -10.14 -16.54
C THR A 249 20.22 -9.61 -17.18
N PHE A 250 20.31 -9.65 -18.52
CA PHE A 250 21.45 -9.06 -19.23
C PHE A 250 21.55 -7.55 -19.03
N ALA A 251 20.42 -6.85 -18.99
CA ALA A 251 20.38 -5.42 -18.74
C ALA A 251 20.84 -5.06 -17.31
N ILE A 252 20.49 -5.87 -16.31
CA ILE A 252 20.99 -5.72 -14.93
C ILE A 252 22.49 -5.98 -14.90
N LEU A 253 22.98 -7.08 -15.50
CA LEU A 253 24.42 -7.40 -15.55
C LEU A 253 25.25 -6.31 -16.25
N GLY A 254 24.65 -5.59 -17.21
CA GLY A 254 25.24 -4.44 -17.90
C GLY A 254 24.86 -3.06 -17.34
N ASP A 255 24.22 -3.00 -16.17
CA ASP A 255 23.79 -1.79 -15.47
C ASP A 255 23.02 -0.77 -16.36
N SER A 256 22.18 -1.28 -17.27
CA SER A 256 21.50 -0.48 -18.28
C SER A 256 20.03 -0.22 -17.93
N THR A 257 19.77 0.91 -17.28
CA THR A 257 18.40 1.32 -16.89
C THR A 257 17.43 1.34 -18.08
N ALA A 258 17.85 1.85 -19.23
CA ALA A 258 16.98 1.97 -20.42
C ALA A 258 16.53 0.59 -20.94
N VAL A 259 17.44 -0.38 -21.00
CA VAL A 259 17.12 -1.75 -21.45
C VAL A 259 16.31 -2.49 -20.39
N VAL A 260 16.57 -2.26 -19.10
CA VAL A 260 15.75 -2.78 -18.00
C VAL A 260 14.29 -2.31 -18.14
N ILE A 261 14.05 -1.02 -18.42
CA ILE A 261 12.70 -0.49 -18.68
C ILE A 261 12.08 -1.16 -19.91
N GLY A 262 12.86 -1.33 -20.99
CA GLY A 262 12.42 -2.05 -22.19
C GLY A 262 11.97 -3.49 -21.90
N ALA A 263 12.69 -4.20 -21.03
CA ALA A 263 12.34 -5.55 -20.62
C ALA A 263 11.02 -5.61 -19.83
N MET A 264 10.75 -4.59 -18.99
CA MET A 264 9.50 -4.47 -18.23
C MET A 264 8.28 -4.32 -19.16
N LEU A 265 8.40 -3.60 -20.28
CA LEU A 265 7.28 -3.33 -21.22
C LEU A 265 6.72 -4.58 -21.90
N ILE A 266 7.56 -5.60 -22.09
CA ILE A 266 7.22 -6.82 -22.83
C ILE A 266 6.76 -7.95 -21.87
N ALA A 267 6.93 -7.76 -20.57
CA ALA A 267 6.68 -8.78 -19.56
C ALA A 267 5.17 -9.10 -19.41
N PRO A 268 4.74 -10.36 -19.59
CA PRO A 268 3.32 -10.71 -19.61
C PRO A 268 2.77 -11.07 -18.21
N LEU A 269 3.54 -10.86 -17.14
CA LEU A 269 3.17 -11.22 -15.75
C LEU A 269 1.93 -10.48 -15.25
N MET A 270 1.62 -9.31 -15.81
CA MET A 270 0.49 -8.50 -15.38
C MET A 270 -0.86 -9.19 -15.62
N THR A 271 -1.04 -9.92 -16.72
CA THR A 271 -2.31 -10.59 -17.04
C THR A 271 -2.77 -11.57 -15.96
N PRO A 272 -1.97 -12.58 -15.54
CA PRO A 272 -2.39 -13.47 -14.46
C PRO A 272 -2.53 -12.76 -13.11
N ILE A 273 -1.81 -11.67 -12.85
CA ILE A 273 -1.95 -10.86 -11.62
C ILE A 273 -3.30 -10.14 -11.60
N LEU A 274 -3.69 -9.49 -12.70
CA LEU A 274 -5.03 -8.91 -12.84
C LEU A 274 -6.11 -10.00 -12.82
N GLY A 275 -5.83 -11.20 -13.34
CA GLY A 275 -6.71 -12.36 -13.24
C GLY A 275 -6.96 -12.80 -11.79
N VAL A 276 -5.95 -12.73 -10.92
CA VAL A 276 -6.11 -12.95 -9.45
C VAL A 276 -7.08 -11.92 -8.87
N ALA A 277 -6.88 -10.63 -9.15
CA ALA A 277 -7.75 -9.56 -8.67
C ALA A 277 -9.21 -9.72 -9.16
N GLY A 278 -9.39 -10.04 -10.44
CA GLY A 278 -10.70 -10.31 -11.02
C GLY A 278 -11.39 -11.54 -10.42
N ALA A 279 -10.63 -12.57 -10.06
CA ALA A 279 -11.16 -13.78 -9.43
C ALA A 279 -11.56 -13.53 -7.96
N ILE A 280 -10.79 -12.70 -7.24
CA ILE A 280 -11.11 -12.27 -5.88
C ILE A 280 -12.44 -11.51 -5.87
N VAL A 281 -12.60 -10.52 -6.75
CA VAL A 281 -13.80 -9.66 -6.74
C VAL A 281 -15.08 -10.41 -7.13
N ASN A 282 -14.95 -11.47 -7.94
CA ASN A 282 -16.08 -12.30 -8.38
C ASN A 282 -16.26 -13.59 -7.56
N GLY A 283 -15.36 -13.89 -6.61
CA GLY A 283 -15.40 -15.14 -5.83
C GLY A 283 -15.12 -16.42 -6.64
N TRP A 284 -14.39 -16.33 -7.76
CA TRP A 284 -14.09 -17.46 -8.64
C TRP A 284 -12.88 -18.27 -8.18
N THR A 285 -13.06 -19.14 -7.19
CA THR A 285 -11.96 -19.90 -6.56
C THR A 285 -11.11 -20.70 -7.56
N GLY A 286 -11.71 -21.33 -8.58
CA GLY A 286 -10.96 -22.10 -9.58
C GLY A 286 -10.04 -21.23 -10.46
N ARG A 287 -10.52 -20.05 -10.87
CA ARG A 287 -9.74 -19.06 -11.61
C ARG A 287 -8.66 -18.45 -10.72
N LEU A 288 -8.97 -18.16 -9.46
CA LEU A 288 -8.03 -17.66 -8.46
C LEU A 288 -6.82 -18.59 -8.31
N VAL A 289 -7.04 -19.87 -8.06
CA VAL A 289 -5.98 -20.86 -7.87
C VAL A 289 -5.13 -21.01 -9.14
N THR A 290 -5.78 -21.04 -10.31
CA THR A 290 -5.09 -21.19 -11.60
C THR A 290 -4.20 -19.98 -11.90
N SER A 291 -4.72 -18.75 -11.73
CA SER A 291 -3.96 -17.52 -11.92
C SER A 291 -2.82 -17.40 -10.91
N LEU A 292 -3.05 -17.75 -9.64
CA LEU A 292 -2.00 -17.72 -8.61
C LEU A 292 -0.90 -18.75 -8.90
N ALA A 293 -1.27 -19.94 -9.39
CA ALA A 293 -0.31 -20.96 -9.82
C ALA A 293 0.54 -20.48 -11.01
N LEU A 294 -0.06 -19.79 -11.98
CA LEU A 294 0.67 -19.18 -13.10
C LEU A 294 1.64 -18.10 -12.64
N VAL A 295 1.23 -17.21 -11.72
CA VAL A 295 2.13 -16.21 -11.12
C VAL A 295 3.30 -16.90 -10.41
N ALA A 296 3.02 -17.88 -9.55
CA ALA A 296 4.06 -18.60 -8.81
C ALA A 296 5.03 -19.36 -9.73
N ALA A 297 4.53 -20.02 -10.77
CA ALA A 297 5.35 -20.70 -11.76
C ALA A 297 6.20 -19.69 -12.56
N GLY A 298 5.62 -18.55 -12.96
CA GLY A 298 6.34 -17.48 -13.65
C GLY A 298 7.46 -16.89 -12.79
N VAL A 299 7.21 -16.66 -11.51
CA VAL A 299 8.21 -16.22 -10.52
C VAL A 299 9.36 -17.22 -10.42
N ALA A 300 9.06 -18.50 -10.27
CA ALA A 300 10.07 -19.55 -10.16
C ALA A 300 10.94 -19.64 -11.43
N VAL A 301 10.33 -19.57 -12.61
CA VAL A 301 11.05 -19.56 -13.89
C VAL A 301 11.90 -18.30 -14.04
N ALA A 302 11.38 -17.13 -13.65
CA ALA A 302 12.13 -15.87 -13.74
C ALA A 302 13.39 -15.90 -12.87
N ILE A 303 13.25 -16.30 -11.60
CA ILE A 303 14.39 -16.42 -10.67
C ILE A 303 15.37 -17.49 -11.15
N GLY A 304 14.87 -18.66 -11.55
CA GLY A 304 15.71 -19.77 -12.02
C GLY A 304 16.48 -19.43 -13.28
N LEU A 305 15.86 -18.75 -14.26
CA LEU A 305 16.53 -18.33 -15.47
C LEU A 305 17.59 -17.25 -15.20
N ALA A 306 17.27 -16.26 -14.36
CA ALA A 306 18.24 -15.24 -13.97
C ALA A 306 19.44 -15.83 -13.23
N TYR A 307 19.20 -16.78 -12.33
CA TYR A 307 20.25 -17.57 -11.67
C TYR A 307 21.12 -18.30 -12.70
N ILE A 308 20.50 -19.02 -13.65
CA ILE A 308 21.23 -19.76 -14.69
C ILE A 308 22.09 -18.79 -15.51
N ILE A 309 21.54 -17.67 -15.97
CA ILE A 309 22.29 -16.65 -16.72
C ILE A 309 23.48 -16.14 -15.90
N GLY A 310 23.29 -15.84 -14.62
CA GLY A 310 24.36 -15.40 -13.72
C GLY A 310 25.51 -16.39 -13.57
N THR A 311 25.31 -17.70 -13.82
CA THR A 311 26.40 -18.69 -13.69
C THR A 311 27.44 -18.61 -14.80
N TRP A 312 27.07 -18.16 -16.01
CA TRP A 312 27.96 -18.13 -17.19
C TRP A 312 28.12 -16.74 -17.81
N ALA A 313 27.25 -15.79 -17.50
CA ALA A 313 27.37 -14.40 -17.95
C ALA A 313 28.05 -13.56 -16.85
N PRO A 314 29.30 -13.10 -17.06
CA PRO A 314 29.97 -12.24 -16.07
C PRO A 314 29.27 -10.89 -15.98
N ALA A 315 29.13 -10.37 -14.76
CA ALA A 315 28.65 -9.02 -14.53
C ALA A 315 29.73 -8.00 -14.95
N LEU A 316 29.33 -6.92 -15.63
CA LEU A 316 30.23 -5.83 -16.02
C LEU A 316 30.69 -5.00 -14.82
N VAL A 317 29.84 -4.93 -13.80
CA VAL A 317 30.09 -4.26 -12.52
C VAL A 317 29.82 -5.27 -11.41
N PRO A 318 30.62 -5.32 -10.33
CA PRO A 318 30.32 -6.14 -9.16
C PRO A 318 28.87 -5.91 -8.70
N LEU A 319 28.12 -6.98 -8.41
CA LEU A 319 26.69 -6.86 -8.10
C LEU A 319 26.40 -5.95 -6.90
N SER A 320 27.32 -5.87 -5.94
CA SER A 320 27.26 -4.97 -4.78
C SER A 320 27.39 -3.48 -5.13
N ALA A 321 28.01 -3.15 -6.27
CA ALA A 321 28.17 -1.78 -6.77
C ALA A 321 27.26 -1.47 -7.97
N ASN A 322 26.46 -2.43 -8.41
CA ASN A 322 25.59 -2.30 -9.58
C ASN A 322 24.33 -1.53 -9.22
N GLY A 323 24.10 -0.39 -9.87
CA GLY A 323 22.96 0.49 -9.58
C GLY A 323 21.60 -0.19 -9.78
N GLN A 324 21.49 -1.12 -10.74
CA GLN A 324 20.25 -1.88 -10.93
C GLN A 324 19.97 -2.90 -9.83
N VAL A 325 21.00 -3.42 -9.16
CA VAL A 325 20.86 -4.36 -8.05
C VAL A 325 20.55 -3.57 -6.77
N THR A 326 21.42 -2.63 -6.39
CA THR A 326 21.33 -1.92 -5.11
C THR A 326 20.05 -1.10 -4.96
N SER A 327 19.54 -0.52 -6.05
CA SER A 327 18.26 0.20 -6.05
C SER A 327 17.03 -0.70 -5.83
N ARG A 328 17.18 -2.02 -5.91
CA ARG A 328 16.09 -3.00 -5.81
C ARG A 328 16.17 -3.89 -4.58
N THR A 329 17.23 -3.83 -3.80
CA THR A 329 17.40 -4.61 -2.57
C THR A 329 16.83 -3.91 -1.33
N SER A 330 16.55 -2.60 -1.40
CA SER A 330 15.95 -1.80 -0.34
C SER A 330 14.55 -1.31 -0.71
N PRO A 331 13.48 -2.09 -0.42
CA PRO A 331 12.12 -1.69 -0.78
C PRO A 331 11.68 -0.45 0.00
N ASN A 332 11.02 0.49 -0.69
CA ASN A 332 10.52 1.71 -0.07
C ASN A 332 9.00 1.93 -0.27
N LEU A 333 8.46 2.97 0.38
CA LEU A 333 7.04 3.35 0.31
C LEU A 333 6.61 3.92 -1.06
N LEU A 334 7.53 4.59 -1.77
CA LEU A 334 7.30 5.12 -3.12
C LEU A 334 7.12 3.99 -4.15
N ASP A 335 7.89 2.89 -4.04
CA ASP A 335 7.74 1.73 -4.92
C ASP A 335 6.32 1.15 -4.81
N MET A 336 5.83 1.02 -3.57
CA MET A 336 4.47 0.61 -3.27
C MET A 336 3.44 1.58 -3.89
N ALA A 337 3.64 2.89 -3.75
CA ALA A 337 2.72 3.89 -4.31
C ALA A 337 2.65 3.79 -5.84
N VAL A 338 3.79 3.59 -6.50
CA VAL A 338 3.87 3.34 -7.95
C VAL A 338 3.14 2.05 -8.32
N ALA A 339 3.33 0.97 -7.56
CA ALA A 339 2.65 -0.30 -7.79
C ALA A 339 1.11 -0.21 -7.64
N ILE A 340 0.63 0.54 -6.64
CA ILE A 340 -0.81 0.83 -6.47
C ILE A 340 -1.34 1.58 -7.69
N ALA A 341 -0.67 2.66 -8.10
CA ALA A 341 -1.10 3.47 -9.24
C ALA A 341 -1.15 2.64 -10.53
N ALA A 342 -0.12 1.83 -10.77
CA ALA A 342 -0.04 1.01 -11.97
C ALA A 342 -1.05 -0.15 -11.96
N GLY A 343 -1.30 -0.77 -10.81
CA GLY A 343 -2.37 -1.78 -10.68
C GLY A 343 -3.75 -1.20 -10.94
N ALA A 344 -4.02 0.01 -10.44
CA ALA A 344 -5.26 0.73 -10.74
C ALA A 344 -5.38 1.06 -12.23
N ALA A 345 -4.31 1.59 -12.84
CA ALA A 345 -4.27 1.93 -14.26
C ALA A 345 -4.45 0.68 -15.15
N GLY A 346 -3.78 -0.42 -14.83
CA GLY A 346 -3.89 -1.69 -15.56
C GLY A 346 -5.29 -2.29 -15.49
N ALA A 347 -5.91 -2.33 -14.30
CA ALA A 347 -7.28 -2.78 -14.16
C ALA A 347 -8.28 -1.86 -14.87
N PHE A 348 -8.08 -0.54 -14.81
CA PHE A 348 -8.95 0.41 -15.50
C PHE A 348 -8.85 0.27 -17.01
N ALA A 349 -7.64 0.13 -17.56
CA ALA A 349 -7.40 -0.11 -18.98
C ALA A 349 -7.99 -1.44 -19.46
N MET A 350 -8.09 -2.45 -18.58
CA MET A 350 -8.74 -3.72 -18.89
C MET A 350 -10.27 -3.55 -19.02
N VAL A 351 -10.87 -2.69 -18.19
CA VAL A 351 -12.33 -2.49 -18.18
C VAL A 351 -12.79 -1.50 -19.25
N ASP A 352 -12.07 -0.39 -19.46
CA ASP A 352 -12.44 0.64 -20.44
C ASP A 352 -11.68 0.45 -21.76
N LYS A 353 -12.43 0.03 -22.79
CA LYS A 353 -11.96 -0.17 -24.18
C LYS A 353 -11.29 1.07 -24.76
N ARG A 354 -11.71 2.27 -24.37
CA ARG A 354 -11.16 3.54 -24.91
C ARG A 354 -9.74 3.81 -24.42
N VAL A 355 -9.34 3.17 -23.33
CA VAL A 355 -8.07 3.39 -22.62
C VAL A 355 -7.10 2.23 -22.85
N SER A 356 -7.62 1.03 -23.17
CA SER A 356 -6.88 -0.21 -23.37
C SER A 356 -5.70 -0.08 -24.35
N ASP A 357 -5.88 0.59 -25.50
CA ASP A 357 -4.88 0.59 -26.57
C ASP A 357 -3.68 1.55 -26.31
N SER A 358 -3.83 2.54 -25.41
CA SER A 358 -2.82 3.60 -25.20
C SER A 358 -2.09 3.53 -23.85
N ILE A 359 -2.74 3.05 -22.79
CA ILE A 359 -2.17 3.02 -21.43
C ILE A 359 -1.61 1.66 -21.05
N ALA A 360 -2.09 0.57 -21.66
CA ALA A 360 -1.71 -0.78 -21.28
C ALA A 360 -0.18 -0.96 -21.30
N GLY A 361 0.52 -0.48 -22.33
CA GLY A 361 1.99 -0.58 -22.42
C GLY A 361 2.72 0.05 -21.22
N VAL A 362 2.34 1.26 -20.80
CA VAL A 362 3.00 1.99 -19.71
C VAL A 362 2.60 1.44 -18.33
N ALA A 363 1.32 1.10 -18.14
CA ALA A 363 0.83 0.52 -16.88
C ALA A 363 1.30 -0.92 -16.66
N ILE A 364 1.68 -1.64 -17.72
CA ILE A 364 2.24 -3.00 -17.65
C ILE A 364 3.74 -2.99 -17.30
N ALA A 365 4.43 -1.85 -17.49
CA ALA A 365 5.86 -1.67 -17.26
C ALA A 365 6.29 -1.65 -15.77
N VAL A 366 5.48 -2.18 -14.86
CA VAL A 366 5.80 -2.17 -13.43
C VAL A 366 6.99 -3.08 -13.15
N ALA A 367 7.81 -2.67 -12.19
CA ALA A 367 9.01 -3.33 -11.71
C ALA A 367 8.73 -4.71 -11.06
N LEU A 368 8.23 -5.68 -11.82
CA LEU A 368 8.03 -7.06 -11.37
C LEU A 368 9.15 -7.97 -11.86
N VAL A 369 9.47 -7.95 -13.16
CA VAL A 369 10.52 -8.81 -13.73
C VAL A 369 11.91 -8.45 -13.23
N PRO A 370 12.34 -7.16 -13.20
CA PRO A 370 13.72 -6.86 -12.81
C PRO A 370 14.04 -7.19 -11.35
N PRO A 371 13.17 -6.97 -10.35
CA PRO A 371 13.42 -7.49 -9.00
C PRO A 371 13.57 -9.01 -8.97
N LEU A 372 12.77 -9.78 -9.73
CA LEU A 372 12.97 -11.24 -9.83
C LEU A 372 14.31 -11.62 -10.48
N GLY A 373 14.76 -10.83 -11.46
CA GLY A 373 16.09 -10.96 -12.05
C GLY A 373 17.19 -10.71 -11.03
N VAL A 374 17.07 -9.65 -10.23
CA VAL A 374 17.99 -9.34 -9.12
C VAL A 374 18.01 -10.50 -8.12
N VAL A 375 16.86 -11.02 -7.70
CA VAL A 375 16.76 -12.18 -6.79
C VAL A 375 17.57 -13.37 -7.30
N GLY A 376 17.42 -13.72 -8.59
CA GLY A 376 18.17 -14.83 -9.19
C GLY A 376 19.68 -14.59 -9.24
N LEU A 377 20.11 -13.39 -9.62
CA LEU A 377 21.53 -13.01 -9.68
C LEU A 377 22.18 -12.96 -8.29
N THR A 378 21.53 -12.36 -7.31
CA THR A 378 22.06 -12.26 -5.94
C THR A 378 22.05 -13.60 -5.23
N PHE A 379 21.07 -14.48 -5.50
CA PHE A 379 21.13 -15.87 -5.03
C PHE A 379 22.31 -16.63 -5.65
N GLN A 380 22.56 -16.45 -6.95
CA GLN A 380 23.71 -17.05 -7.62
C GLN A 380 25.04 -16.58 -7.02
N ALA A 381 25.13 -15.30 -6.64
CA ALA A 381 26.31 -14.71 -6.01
C ALA A 381 26.45 -14.99 -4.50
N GLY A 382 25.51 -15.70 -3.87
CA GLY A 382 25.51 -15.96 -2.42
C GLY A 382 25.08 -14.78 -1.55
N MET A 383 24.61 -13.69 -2.15
CA MET A 383 24.11 -12.46 -1.50
C MET A 383 22.65 -12.66 -1.07
N THR A 384 22.42 -13.51 -0.06
CA THR A 384 21.08 -13.93 0.37
C THR A 384 20.23 -12.80 0.96
N ALA A 385 20.85 -11.84 1.65
CA ALA A 385 20.16 -10.67 2.20
C ALA A 385 19.58 -9.79 1.08
N ASP A 386 20.39 -9.49 0.06
CA ASP A 386 19.98 -8.73 -1.12
C ASP A 386 18.89 -9.46 -1.92
N ALA A 387 19.01 -10.78 -2.06
CA ALA A 387 17.99 -11.60 -2.69
C ALA A 387 16.64 -11.49 -1.95
N TRP A 388 16.67 -11.49 -0.62
CA TRP A 388 15.45 -11.35 0.18
C TRP A 388 14.85 -9.94 0.08
N GLY A 389 15.70 -8.91 0.06
CA GLY A 389 15.29 -7.52 -0.15
C GLY A 389 14.58 -7.32 -1.49
N ALA A 390 15.17 -7.82 -2.58
CA ALA A 390 14.57 -7.76 -3.91
C ALA A 390 13.30 -8.61 -4.04
N PHE A 391 13.25 -9.77 -3.37
CA PHE A 391 12.04 -10.59 -3.32
C PHE A 391 10.91 -9.87 -2.57
N LEU A 392 11.26 -9.18 -1.48
CA LEU A 392 10.30 -8.39 -0.71
C LEU A 392 9.76 -7.21 -1.52
N LEU A 393 10.60 -6.52 -2.30
CA LEU A 393 10.18 -5.49 -3.25
C LEU A 393 9.19 -6.06 -4.29
N PHE A 394 9.51 -7.20 -4.89
CA PHE A 394 8.59 -7.88 -5.81
C PHE A 394 7.25 -8.22 -5.12
N PHE A 395 7.30 -8.82 -3.93
CA PHE A 395 6.11 -9.29 -3.23
C PHE A 395 5.20 -8.14 -2.81
N THR A 396 5.77 -7.05 -2.29
CA THR A 396 5.02 -5.85 -1.90
C THR A 396 4.36 -5.18 -3.11
N ASN A 397 5.08 -5.10 -4.25
CA ASN A 397 4.51 -4.62 -5.51
C ASN A 397 3.38 -5.52 -6.02
N LEU A 398 3.59 -6.84 -6.03
CA LEU A 398 2.58 -7.82 -6.46
C LEU A 398 1.26 -7.65 -5.70
N VAL A 399 1.31 -7.65 -4.37
CA VAL A 399 0.09 -7.55 -3.57
C VAL A 399 -0.54 -6.15 -3.73
N SER A 400 0.26 -5.08 -3.85
CA SER A 400 -0.23 -3.72 -4.08
C SER A 400 -1.02 -3.60 -5.39
N ILE A 401 -0.51 -4.21 -6.46
CA ILE A 401 -1.19 -4.28 -7.76
C ILE A 401 -2.51 -5.04 -7.62
N ILE A 402 -2.52 -6.21 -6.97
CA ILE A 402 -3.73 -7.02 -6.77
C ILE A 402 -4.80 -6.24 -6.01
N LEU A 403 -4.42 -5.53 -4.95
CA LEU A 403 -5.34 -4.73 -4.14
C LEU A 403 -5.95 -3.59 -4.96
N ALA A 404 -5.11 -2.81 -5.63
CA ALA A 404 -5.55 -1.69 -6.45
C ALA A 404 -6.46 -2.16 -7.59
N ALA A 405 -6.08 -3.24 -8.26
CA ALA A 405 -6.87 -3.84 -9.33
C ALA A 405 -8.21 -4.38 -8.85
N THR A 406 -8.25 -5.04 -7.69
CA THR A 406 -9.49 -5.56 -7.09
C THR A 406 -10.46 -4.41 -6.79
N LEU A 407 -9.94 -3.31 -6.24
CA LEU A 407 -10.72 -2.11 -5.96
C LEU A 407 -11.26 -1.48 -7.25
N VAL A 408 -10.44 -1.36 -8.30
CA VAL A 408 -10.91 -0.82 -9.59
C VAL A 408 -11.98 -1.69 -10.20
N PHE A 409 -11.77 -3.01 -10.32
CA PHE A 409 -12.77 -3.93 -10.86
C PHE A 409 -14.11 -3.88 -10.11
N PHE A 410 -14.04 -3.71 -8.79
CA PHE A 410 -15.22 -3.52 -7.97
C PHE A 410 -15.96 -2.23 -8.32
N LEU A 411 -15.25 -1.10 -8.37
CA LEU A 411 -15.82 0.23 -8.64
C LEU A 411 -16.34 0.39 -10.07
N THR A 412 -15.80 -0.36 -11.02
CA THR A 412 -16.22 -0.32 -12.42
C THR A 412 -17.34 -1.32 -12.75
N GLY A 413 -17.86 -2.07 -11.78
CA GLY A 413 -18.99 -2.99 -11.98
C GLY A 413 -18.64 -4.31 -12.67
N PHE A 414 -17.34 -4.69 -12.69
CA PHE A 414 -16.94 -6.03 -13.12
C PHE A 414 -17.53 -7.11 -12.21
N ALA A 415 -17.63 -6.84 -10.91
CA ALA A 415 -18.41 -7.66 -9.97
C ALA A 415 -19.92 -7.30 -10.03
N PRO A 416 -20.83 -8.27 -10.23
CA PRO A 416 -22.27 -8.01 -10.30
C PRO A 416 -22.85 -7.59 -8.94
N ILE A 417 -23.38 -6.37 -8.87
CA ILE A 417 -23.95 -5.80 -7.64
C ILE A 417 -25.33 -6.34 -7.30
N HIS A 418 -26.11 -6.80 -8.29
CA HIS A 418 -27.43 -7.41 -8.05
C HIS A 418 -27.36 -8.67 -7.16
N ARG A 419 -26.22 -9.36 -7.10
CA ARG A 419 -25.99 -10.47 -6.16
C ARG A 419 -25.72 -10.01 -4.72
N TRP A 420 -25.62 -8.72 -4.44
CA TRP A 420 -25.27 -8.21 -3.10
C TRP A 420 -26.34 -8.43 -2.05
N HIS A 421 -27.62 -8.38 -2.44
CA HIS A 421 -28.71 -8.70 -1.53
C HIS A 421 -28.76 -10.20 -1.20
N GLU A 422 -28.27 -11.06 -2.08
CA GLU A 422 -28.21 -12.51 -1.88
C GLU A 422 -26.91 -12.96 -1.19
N ASN A 423 -25.77 -12.30 -1.46
CA ASN A 423 -24.43 -12.76 -1.07
C ASN A 423 -23.62 -11.75 -0.23
N ARG A 424 -24.28 -11.05 0.72
CA ARG A 424 -23.61 -10.10 1.66
C ARG A 424 -22.33 -10.66 2.29
N GLU A 425 -22.30 -11.95 2.60
CA GLU A 425 -21.13 -12.63 3.15
C GLU A 425 -19.94 -12.64 2.18
N GLN A 426 -20.17 -12.81 0.87
CA GLN A 426 -19.11 -12.83 -0.14
C GLN A 426 -18.53 -11.44 -0.38
N ILE A 427 -19.33 -10.38 -0.31
CA ILE A 427 -18.83 -8.99 -0.44
C ILE A 427 -18.05 -8.58 0.79
N MET A 428 -18.55 -8.91 1.99
CA MET A 428 -17.80 -8.70 3.23
C MET A 428 -16.52 -9.55 3.25
N ALA A 429 -16.53 -10.73 2.64
CA ALA A 429 -15.34 -11.54 2.43
C ALA A 429 -14.38 -10.92 1.40
N ALA A 430 -14.87 -10.33 0.30
CA ALA A 430 -14.05 -9.65 -0.69
C ALA A 430 -13.41 -8.38 -0.11
N LEU A 431 -14.19 -7.51 0.55
CA LEU A 431 -13.68 -6.35 1.30
C LEU A 431 -12.74 -6.79 2.43
N GLY A 432 -13.08 -7.84 3.15
CA GLY A 432 -12.24 -8.45 4.19
C GLY A 432 -10.93 -9.00 3.63
N THR A 433 -10.93 -9.52 2.40
CA THR A 433 -9.74 -10.04 1.70
C THR A 433 -8.85 -8.90 1.22
N VAL A 434 -9.43 -7.83 0.67
CA VAL A 434 -8.69 -6.60 0.32
C VAL A 434 -8.06 -5.97 1.56
N LEU A 435 -8.81 -5.87 2.66
CA LEU A 435 -8.30 -5.36 3.93
C LEU A 435 -7.22 -6.27 4.55
N ALA A 436 -7.42 -7.59 4.49
CA ALA A 436 -6.45 -8.56 4.98
C ALA A 436 -5.17 -8.55 4.15
N ALA A 437 -5.27 -8.50 2.82
CA ALA A 437 -4.12 -8.42 1.93
C ALA A 437 -3.38 -7.07 2.09
N ALA A 438 -4.09 -5.95 2.27
CA ALA A 438 -3.47 -4.67 2.61
C ALA A 438 -2.68 -4.74 3.93
N LEU A 439 -3.26 -5.39 4.94
CA LEU A 439 -2.59 -5.60 6.21
C LEU A 439 -1.36 -6.53 6.08
N VAL A 440 -1.42 -7.56 5.24
CA VAL A 440 -0.28 -8.44 4.94
C VAL A 440 0.88 -7.69 4.28
N ILE A 441 0.63 -6.69 3.43
CA ILE A 441 1.68 -5.82 2.88
C ILE A 441 2.26 -4.89 3.94
N LEU A 442 1.39 -4.29 4.74
CA LEU A 442 1.76 -3.29 5.73
C LEU A 442 2.71 -3.83 6.79
N ILE A 443 2.64 -5.13 7.09
CA ILE A 443 3.44 -5.75 8.15
C ILE A 443 4.94 -5.79 7.78
N PRO A 444 5.39 -6.45 6.69
CA PRO A 444 6.80 -6.43 6.29
C PRO A 444 7.30 -5.00 6.03
N LEU A 445 6.47 -4.16 5.39
CA LEU A 445 6.86 -2.80 5.07
C LEU A 445 7.11 -1.97 6.34
N ALA A 446 6.31 -2.16 7.39
CA ALA A 446 6.51 -1.48 8.67
C ALA A 446 7.76 -1.96 9.42
N PHE A 447 8.16 -3.22 9.24
CA PHE A 447 9.45 -3.72 9.75
C PHE A 447 10.61 -3.11 8.98
N THR A 448 10.57 -3.14 7.64
CA THR A 448 11.62 -2.58 6.79
C THR A 448 11.75 -1.06 6.93
N ALA A 449 10.64 -0.35 7.08
CA ALA A 449 10.65 1.08 7.36
C ALA A 449 11.34 1.39 8.69
N GLN A 450 11.10 0.60 9.74
CA GLN A 450 11.77 0.79 11.02
C GLN A 450 13.27 0.52 10.94
N THR A 451 13.70 -0.50 10.22
CA THR A 451 15.13 -0.77 10.00
C THR A 451 15.79 0.34 9.20
N ILE A 452 15.15 0.83 8.13
CA ILE A 452 15.67 1.94 7.31
C ILE A 452 15.76 3.23 8.13
N LEU A 453 14.73 3.55 8.93
CA LEU A 453 14.77 4.74 9.79
C LEU A 453 15.84 4.61 10.87
N ALA A 454 16.01 3.42 11.47
CA ALA A 454 17.04 3.16 12.45
C ALA A 454 18.44 3.31 11.84
N SER A 455 18.68 2.73 10.66
CA SER A 455 19.95 2.85 9.93
C SER A 455 20.21 4.30 9.48
N ALA A 456 19.20 5.02 8.99
CA ALA A 456 19.35 6.42 8.59
C ALA A 456 19.61 7.34 9.79
N SER A 457 18.96 7.09 10.94
CA SER A 457 19.22 7.80 12.18
C SER A 457 20.61 7.48 12.75
N ALA A 458 21.03 6.22 12.69
CA ALA A 458 22.36 5.78 13.09
C ALA A 458 23.42 6.46 12.22
N GLN A 459 23.26 6.40 10.91
CA GLN A 459 24.10 7.08 9.93
C GLN A 459 24.20 8.58 10.20
N SER A 460 23.07 9.28 10.36
CA SER A 460 23.04 10.72 10.64
C SER A 460 23.70 11.09 11.98
N THR A 461 23.57 10.23 12.99
CA THR A 461 24.22 10.42 14.30
C THR A 461 25.71 10.21 14.17
N ALA A 462 26.15 9.12 13.52
CA ALA A 462 27.56 8.83 13.28
C ALA A 462 28.23 9.94 12.45
N THR A 463 27.62 10.38 11.33
CA THR A 463 28.16 11.48 10.51
C THR A 463 28.32 12.76 11.32
N ARG A 464 27.35 13.12 12.16
CA ARG A 464 27.42 14.33 12.98
C ARG A 464 28.52 14.23 14.02
N VAL A 465 28.60 13.12 14.76
CA VAL A 465 29.64 12.90 15.76
C VAL A 465 31.03 12.89 15.12
N VAL A 466 31.19 12.26 13.96
CA VAL A 466 32.46 12.24 13.21
C VAL A 466 32.83 13.62 12.68
N GLN A 467 31.86 14.41 12.21
CA GLN A 467 32.09 15.80 11.78
C GLN A 467 32.50 16.68 12.96
N ASP A 468 31.83 16.54 14.11
CA ASP A 468 32.17 17.27 15.34
C ASP A 468 33.56 16.86 15.86
N TRP A 469 33.93 15.58 15.74
CA TRP A 469 35.26 15.04 16.11
C TRP A 469 36.36 15.55 15.19
N LEU A 470 36.14 15.58 13.87
CA LEU A 470 37.10 16.13 12.90
C LEU A 470 37.36 17.61 13.15
N GLY A 471 36.30 18.36 13.52
CA GLY A 471 36.36 19.80 13.78
C GLY A 471 36.84 20.63 12.57
N ASP A 472 36.86 21.96 12.73
CA ASP A 472 37.35 22.88 11.68
C ASP A 472 38.90 22.97 11.64
N THR A 473 39.59 22.34 12.58
CA THR A 473 41.03 22.50 12.83
C THR A 473 41.92 21.53 12.07
N THR A 474 41.35 20.50 11.46
CA THR A 474 42.13 19.41 10.83
C THR A 474 42.04 19.53 9.31
N GLU A 475 43.15 19.37 8.58
CA GLU A 475 43.11 19.31 7.10
C GLU A 475 42.53 17.98 6.55
N LEU A 476 41.89 17.20 7.42
CA LEU A 476 41.21 15.96 7.12
C LEU A 476 39.76 16.24 6.71
N GLN A 477 39.35 15.68 5.59
CA GLN A 477 37.98 15.70 5.08
C GLN A 477 37.33 14.33 5.22
N LEU A 478 36.06 14.34 5.59
CA LEU A 478 35.24 13.15 5.66
C LEU A 478 34.90 12.66 4.26
N VAL A 479 35.32 11.44 3.92
CA VAL A 479 35.00 10.80 2.64
C VAL A 479 33.71 10.00 2.77
N ASP A 480 33.64 9.15 3.79
CA ASP A 480 32.50 8.29 4.04
C ASP A 480 32.39 7.94 5.53
N VAL A 481 31.16 7.72 5.97
CA VAL A 481 30.85 7.10 7.25
C VAL A 481 29.89 5.98 6.92
N SER A 482 30.08 4.79 7.46
CA SER A 482 29.12 3.70 7.34
C SER A 482 28.85 3.15 8.72
N ALA A 483 27.62 3.33 9.20
CA ALA A 483 27.16 2.76 10.45
C ALA A 483 26.47 1.42 10.20
N ASP A 484 27.14 0.32 10.56
CA ASP A 484 26.55 -1.01 10.59
C ASP A 484 26.06 -1.35 12.02
N LEU A 485 25.43 -2.51 12.22
CA LEU A 485 24.83 -2.87 13.51
C LEU A 485 25.84 -2.90 14.67
N ASP A 486 27.08 -3.34 14.41
CA ASP A 486 28.10 -3.52 15.45
C ASP A 486 29.40 -2.71 15.23
N GLU A 487 29.64 -2.21 14.00
CA GLU A 487 30.86 -1.47 13.65
C GLU A 487 30.52 -0.16 12.92
N ILE A 488 31.16 0.95 13.32
CA ILE A 488 31.14 2.22 12.62
C ILE A 488 32.46 2.37 11.86
N ARG A 489 32.38 2.31 10.53
CA ARG A 489 33.52 2.58 9.65
C ARG A 489 33.54 4.06 9.30
N VAL A 490 34.69 4.69 9.51
CA VAL A 490 34.95 6.09 9.17
C VAL A 490 36.10 6.14 8.19
N VAL A 491 35.88 6.76 7.03
CA VAL A 491 36.92 6.97 6.01
C VAL A 491 37.19 8.47 5.91
N VAL A 492 38.43 8.86 6.22
CA VAL A 492 38.88 10.26 6.18
C VAL A 492 40.08 10.39 5.26
N THR A 493 40.19 11.52 4.55
CA THR A 493 41.31 11.82 3.67
C THR A 493 41.86 13.21 3.92
N GLY A 494 43.17 13.39 3.84
CA GLY A 494 43.80 14.70 4.00
C GLY A 494 45.24 14.60 4.47
N GLN A 495 45.76 15.71 4.99
CA GLN A 495 47.10 15.80 5.58
C GLN A 495 46.97 16.01 7.10
N GLY A 496 47.91 15.42 7.85
CA GLY A 496 47.91 15.49 9.32
C GLY A 496 47.48 14.20 10.01
N GLU A 497 47.65 14.19 11.33
CA GLU A 497 47.29 13.07 12.20
C GLU A 497 45.84 13.26 12.69
N PRO A 498 44.99 12.22 12.66
CA PRO A 498 43.63 12.34 13.15
C PRO A 498 43.62 12.68 14.66
N PRO A 499 42.55 13.34 15.14
CA PRO A 499 42.36 13.51 16.58
C PRO A 499 42.33 12.16 17.31
N PRO A 500 42.45 12.11 18.64
CA PRO A 500 42.48 10.86 19.38
C PRO A 500 41.22 10.01 19.09
N ILE A 501 41.44 8.76 18.68
CA ILE A 501 40.34 7.83 18.36
C ILE A 501 39.52 7.51 19.62
N ALA A 502 40.13 7.54 20.80
CA ALA A 502 39.42 7.35 22.08
C ALA A 502 38.34 8.41 22.33
N ASP A 503 38.52 9.64 21.84
CA ASP A 503 37.52 10.70 21.96
C ASP A 503 36.33 10.45 21.01
N LEU A 504 36.61 9.90 19.82
CA LEU A 504 35.58 9.48 18.86
C LEU A 504 34.77 8.30 19.41
N ASP A 505 35.45 7.31 19.98
CA ASP A 505 34.85 6.13 20.60
C ASP A 505 33.87 6.55 21.71
N ALA A 506 34.33 7.36 22.66
CA ALA A 506 33.48 7.89 23.74
C ALA A 506 32.31 8.75 23.24
N ALA A 507 32.52 9.55 22.18
CA ALA A 507 31.47 10.38 21.60
C ALA A 507 30.42 9.55 20.85
N LEU A 508 30.83 8.47 20.18
CA LEU A 508 29.92 7.54 19.52
C LEU A 508 29.16 6.72 20.56
N ASP A 509 29.81 6.20 21.60
CA ASP A 509 29.15 5.50 22.70
C ASP A 509 28.08 6.36 23.38
N ALA A 510 28.40 7.64 23.62
CA ALA A 510 27.44 8.61 24.16
C ALA A 510 26.30 8.92 23.18
N GLY A 511 26.59 9.02 21.88
CA GLY A 511 25.62 9.30 20.82
C GLY A 511 24.64 8.15 20.57
N PHE A 512 25.10 6.90 20.71
CA PHE A 512 24.30 5.69 20.50
C PHE A 512 23.72 5.11 21.80
N GLY A 513 24.25 5.49 22.96
CA GLY A 513 23.82 4.99 24.27
C GLY A 513 24.18 3.52 24.52
N ARG A 514 25.19 3.01 23.81
CA ARG A 514 25.74 1.64 23.88
C ARG A 514 27.17 1.66 23.36
N ASP A 515 27.97 0.67 23.74
CA ASP A 515 29.32 0.46 23.17
C ASP A 515 29.21 0.10 21.67
N VAL A 516 30.03 0.74 20.84
CA VAL A 516 30.09 0.49 19.40
C VAL A 516 31.55 0.36 18.94
N ASP A 517 31.89 -0.67 18.17
CA ASP A 517 33.25 -0.78 17.63
C ASP A 517 33.48 0.29 16.55
N VAL A 518 34.62 0.98 16.62
CA VAL A 518 34.98 2.04 15.67
C VAL A 518 36.20 1.64 14.86
N ARG A 519 36.08 1.75 13.53
CA ARG A 519 37.19 1.55 12.60
C ARG A 519 37.44 2.80 11.77
N VAL A 520 38.58 3.43 12.00
CA VAL A 520 39.01 4.62 11.26
C VAL A 520 40.03 4.23 10.19
N GLU A 521 39.73 4.56 8.94
CA GLU A 521 40.63 4.41 7.80
C GLU A 521 41.08 5.79 7.32
N VAL A 522 42.37 6.07 7.42
CA VAL A 522 42.97 7.36 7.02
C VAL A 522 43.68 7.19 5.69
N ILE A 523 43.20 7.87 4.67
CA ILE A 523 43.78 7.87 3.32
C ILE A 523 44.58 9.16 3.12
N PRO A 524 45.91 9.12 3.18
CA PRO A 524 46.73 10.32 2.97
C PRO A 524 46.53 10.87 1.56
N SER A 525 46.37 12.18 1.42
CA SER A 525 46.22 12.84 0.11
C SER A 525 47.17 14.02 -0.07
N THR A 526 47.64 14.19 -1.31
CA THR A 526 48.52 15.30 -1.71
C THR A 526 47.84 16.10 -2.81
N ILE A 527 47.60 17.39 -2.55
CA ILE A 527 46.97 18.29 -3.51
C ILE A 527 48.06 19.07 -4.24
N TYR A 528 48.13 18.93 -5.56
CA TYR A 528 48.99 19.75 -6.40
C TYR A 528 48.17 20.89 -7.01
N ARG A 529 48.56 22.15 -6.77
CA ARG A 529 48.01 23.29 -7.51
C ARG A 529 48.88 23.56 -8.73
N SER A 530 48.27 23.56 -9.91
CA SER A 530 48.94 23.99 -11.13
C SER A 530 49.30 25.48 -11.02
N GLY A 531 50.59 25.80 -10.88
CA GLY A 531 51.10 27.17 -10.84
C GLY A 531 51.89 27.58 -9.60
N GLU A 532 52.06 26.69 -8.61
CA GLU A 532 52.98 26.85 -7.46
C GLU A 532 54.02 25.73 -7.42
#